data_AF-A0A5C3MIW3-F1
#
_entry.id   AF-A0A5C3MIW3-F1
#
_cell.length_a   1.000
_cell.length_b   1.000
_cell.length_c   1.000
_cell.angle_alpha   90.00
_cell.angle_beta   90.00
_cell.angle_gamma   90.00
#
_symmetry.space_group_name_H-M   'P 1'
#
loop_
_entity.id
_entity.type
_entity.pdbx_description
1 polymer ?
#
loop_
_entity_poly.entity_id
_entity_poly.type
_entity_poly.pdbx_seq_one_letter_code
_entity_poly.pdbx_strand_id
1 'polypeptide(L)'
;MGIVWQRTQEEQGLMQGLFAELQTEVYRPLPVVNGKAPKNDFTYIDLYVPNLLPIGAGHVPFKGTTNIARTFGFKYVSGFEFWKRRATPIITGVVVPAEKKPALLEVPLDKDGHYSCS
;
A
#
# COMPACT_ATOMS: atom_id res chain seq x y z
N MET A 1 -27.27 53.91 1.70
CA MET A 1 -26.51 52.87 2.43
C MET A 1 -26.81 51.51 1.83
N GLY A 2 -25.97 51.00 0.94
CA GLY A 2 -26.03 49.62 0.45
C GLY A 2 -24.91 48.83 1.13
N ILE A 3 -25.26 47.82 1.91
CA ILE A 3 -24.29 46.92 2.54
C ILE A 3 -23.73 46.02 1.43
N VAL A 4 -22.47 46.22 1.07
CA VAL A 4 -21.71 45.34 0.20
C VAL A 4 -21.32 44.11 1.04
N TRP A 5 -21.87 42.95 0.70
CA TRP A 5 -21.37 41.68 1.20
C TRP A 5 -20.01 41.39 0.53
N GLN A 6 -18.91 41.72 1.20
CA GLN A 6 -17.61 41.19 0.80
C GLN A 6 -17.60 39.71 1.18
N ARG A 7 -17.65 38.83 0.17
CA ARG A 7 -17.36 37.39 0.34
C ARG A 7 -15.97 37.28 0.96
N THR A 8 -15.87 36.68 2.14
CA THR A 8 -14.60 36.33 2.77
C THR A 8 -13.86 35.32 1.88
N GLN A 9 -12.55 35.48 1.74
CA GLN A 9 -11.69 34.63 0.90
C GLN A 9 -11.63 33.15 1.36
N GLU A 10 -12.28 32.79 2.46
CA GLU A 10 -12.27 31.46 3.08
C GLU A 10 -13.20 30.42 2.41
N GLU A 11 -14.05 30.81 1.45
CA GLU A 11 -14.96 29.90 0.74
C GLU A 11 -14.40 29.36 -0.58
N GLN A 12 -13.10 29.52 -0.85
CA GLN A 12 -12.46 28.78 -1.94
C GLN A 12 -12.14 27.38 -1.43
N GLY A 13 -13.17 26.52 -1.38
CA GLY A 13 -12.98 25.09 -1.15
C GLY A 13 -11.88 24.56 -2.07
N LEU A 14 -11.08 23.61 -1.57
CA LEU A 14 -9.97 23.01 -2.33
C LEU A 14 -10.46 22.58 -3.73
N MET A 15 -10.11 23.35 -4.76
CA MET A 15 -10.43 22.98 -6.14
C MET A 15 -9.48 21.87 -6.56
N GLN A 16 -10.01 20.65 -6.65
CA GLN A 16 -9.28 19.49 -7.14
C GLN A 16 -9.66 19.22 -8.60
N GLY A 17 -8.66 19.02 -9.45
CA GLY A 17 -8.88 18.66 -10.86
C GLY A 17 -9.52 17.28 -10.98
N LEU A 18 -10.51 17.16 -11.85
CA LEU A 18 -11.12 15.89 -12.25
C LEU A 18 -10.61 15.53 -13.65
N PHE A 19 -10.27 14.27 -13.85
CA PHE A 19 -9.73 13.76 -15.11
C PHE A 19 -10.63 12.63 -15.62
N ALA A 20 -10.86 12.58 -16.92
CA ALA A 20 -11.52 11.46 -17.59
C ALA A 20 -10.57 10.27 -17.72
N GLU A 21 -11.10 9.07 -17.88
CA GLU A 21 -10.30 7.84 -18.05
C GLU A 21 -9.33 7.93 -19.24
N LEU A 22 -9.75 8.57 -20.34
CA LEU A 22 -8.91 8.82 -21.52
C LEU A 22 -7.70 9.73 -21.26
N GLN A 23 -7.69 10.46 -20.13
CA GLN A 23 -6.58 11.29 -19.68
C GLN A 23 -5.66 10.55 -18.69
N THR A 24 -5.96 9.29 -18.38
CA THR A 24 -5.21 8.47 -17.44
C THR A 24 -4.56 7.28 -18.15
N GLU A 25 -3.45 6.81 -17.60
CA GLU A 25 -2.75 5.63 -18.08
C GLU A 25 -2.63 4.61 -16.95
N VAL A 26 -2.54 3.32 -17.31
CA VAL A 26 -2.33 2.26 -16.34
C VAL A 26 -0.92 2.40 -15.76
N TYR A 27 -0.84 2.78 -14.49
CA TYR A 27 0.42 2.91 -13.79
C TYR A 27 1.15 1.57 -13.70
N ARG A 28 2.45 1.59 -14.01
CA ARG A 28 3.36 0.46 -13.87
C ARG A 28 4.41 0.76 -12.80
N PRO A 29 4.49 -0.03 -11.73
CA PRO A 29 5.45 0.18 -10.66
C PRO A 29 6.89 -0.08 -11.14
N LEU A 30 7.85 0.58 -10.49
CA LEU A 30 9.26 0.27 -10.69
C LEU A 30 9.55 -1.18 -10.23
N PRO A 31 10.40 -1.92 -10.95
CA PRO A 31 10.74 -3.29 -10.60
C PRO A 31 11.51 -3.36 -9.28
N VAL A 32 11.55 -4.55 -8.67
CA VAL A 32 12.38 -4.82 -7.50
C VAL A 32 13.85 -4.83 -7.93
N VAL A 33 14.68 -3.97 -7.33
CA VAL A 33 16.12 -3.89 -7.60
C VAL A 33 16.89 -4.19 -6.33
N ASN A 34 17.83 -5.14 -6.38
CA ASN A 34 18.65 -5.56 -5.22
C ASN A 34 17.79 -5.99 -4.01
N GLY A 35 16.68 -6.69 -4.26
CA GLY A 35 15.75 -7.12 -3.23
C GLY A 35 14.98 -5.99 -2.53
N LYS A 36 15.00 -4.77 -3.07
CA LYS A 36 14.24 -3.61 -2.56
C LYS A 36 13.15 -3.21 -3.54
N ALA A 37 11.92 -3.16 -3.04
CA ALA A 37 10.77 -2.64 -3.77
C ALA A 37 10.59 -1.13 -3.51
N PRO A 38 9.98 -0.38 -4.44
CA PRO A 38 9.61 1.01 -4.22
C PRO A 38 8.60 1.12 -3.08
N LYS A 39 8.83 2.05 -2.14
CA LYS A 39 7.99 2.27 -0.95
C LYS A 39 7.45 3.68 -0.93
N ASN A 40 6.29 3.85 -0.30
CA ASN A 40 5.77 5.16 0.09
C ASN A 40 6.54 5.74 1.28
N ASP A 41 6.24 6.99 1.63
CA ASP A 41 6.87 7.70 2.76
C ASP A 41 6.66 7.02 4.11
N PHE A 42 5.62 6.20 4.23
CA PHE A 42 5.30 5.39 5.41
C PHE A 42 5.96 4.02 5.38
N THR A 43 6.91 3.78 4.47
CA THR A 43 7.70 2.55 4.31
C THR A 43 6.92 1.31 3.84
N TYR A 44 5.67 1.50 3.43
CA TYR A 44 4.80 0.46 2.87
C TYR A 44 4.77 0.51 1.35
N ILE A 45 4.34 -0.58 0.73
CA ILE A 45 4.04 -0.62 -0.70
C ILE A 45 2.53 -0.44 -0.87
N ASP A 46 2.13 0.49 -1.73
CA ASP A 46 0.72 0.71 -2.04
C ASP A 46 0.28 -0.27 -3.14
N LEU A 47 -0.51 -1.28 -2.76
CA LEU A 47 -0.92 -2.37 -3.64
C LEU A 47 -2.44 -2.52 -3.59
N TYR A 48 -3.13 -1.64 -4.32
CA TYR A 48 -4.60 -1.61 -4.40
C TYR A 48 -5.17 -2.54 -5.47
N VAL A 49 -4.38 -2.81 -6.52
CA VAL A 49 -4.75 -3.68 -7.63
C VAL A 49 -3.62 -4.67 -7.93
N PRO A 50 -3.90 -5.87 -8.47
CA PRO A 50 -2.86 -6.84 -8.78
C PRO A 50 -1.77 -6.32 -9.74
N ASN A 51 -2.13 -5.41 -10.66
CA ASN A 51 -1.18 -4.80 -11.61
C ASN A 51 -0.18 -3.83 -10.95
N LEU A 52 -0.40 -3.42 -9.70
CA LEU A 52 0.54 -2.62 -8.92
C LEU A 52 1.67 -3.47 -8.30
N LEU A 53 1.66 -4.79 -8.48
CA LEU A 53 2.74 -5.64 -7.99
C LEU A 53 4.03 -5.36 -8.78
N PRO A 54 5.12 -4.94 -8.12
CA PRO A 54 6.40 -4.75 -8.79
C PRO A 54 6.88 -6.03 -9.48
N ILE A 55 7.41 -5.89 -10.69
CA ILE A 55 8.04 -7.00 -11.39
C ILE A 55 9.21 -7.51 -10.54
N GLY A 56 9.30 -8.84 -10.40
CA GLY A 56 10.26 -9.48 -9.51
C GLY A 56 9.84 -9.53 -8.04
N ALA A 57 8.59 -9.16 -7.73
CA ALA A 57 7.99 -9.36 -6.42
C ALA A 57 6.88 -10.41 -6.45
N GLY A 58 6.72 -11.16 -5.37
CA GLY A 58 5.62 -12.06 -5.10
C GLY A 58 4.73 -11.52 -3.98
N HIS A 59 3.43 -11.55 -4.20
CA HIS A 59 2.43 -11.21 -3.20
C HIS A 59 2.04 -12.43 -2.37
N VAL A 60 1.95 -12.26 -1.05
CA VAL A 60 1.68 -13.31 -0.07
C VAL A 60 0.61 -12.81 0.92
N PRO A 61 -0.67 -13.18 0.72
CA PRO A 61 -1.80 -12.68 1.52
C PRO A 61 -1.98 -13.51 2.81
N PHE A 62 -1.33 -13.13 3.91
CA PHE A 62 -1.55 -13.79 5.21
C PHE A 62 -1.57 -12.79 6.36
N LYS A 63 -2.50 -13.01 7.30
CA LYS A 63 -2.54 -12.32 8.59
C LYS A 63 -1.32 -12.74 9.44
N GLY A 64 -0.80 -11.84 10.28
CA GLY A 64 0.30 -12.16 11.20
C GLY A 64 1.71 -12.15 10.60
N THR A 65 1.88 -11.71 9.34
CA THR A 65 3.18 -11.69 8.63
C THR A 65 4.13 -10.57 9.06
N THR A 66 3.85 -9.87 10.16
CA THR A 66 4.63 -8.71 10.63
C THR A 66 6.11 -9.03 10.86
N ASN A 67 6.38 -10.22 11.40
CA ASN A 67 7.74 -10.68 11.70
C ASN A 67 8.49 -11.07 10.44
N ILE A 68 7.85 -11.81 9.53
CA ILE A 68 8.40 -12.11 8.21
C ILE A 68 8.68 -10.84 7.42
N ALA A 69 7.76 -9.88 7.44
CA ALA A 69 7.93 -8.63 6.72
C ALA A 69 9.20 -7.90 7.16
N ARG A 70 9.64 -8.09 8.41
CA ARG A 70 10.88 -7.49 8.90
C ARG A 70 12.12 -8.23 8.37
N THR A 71 12.04 -9.56 8.26
CA THR A 71 13.17 -10.42 7.91
C THR A 71 13.34 -10.62 6.39
N PHE A 72 12.25 -10.86 5.68
CA PHE A 72 12.26 -11.36 4.31
C PHE A 72 11.61 -10.43 3.28
N GLY A 73 10.72 -9.51 3.70
CA GLY A 73 9.84 -8.80 2.77
C GLY A 73 9.53 -7.34 3.10
N PHE A 74 8.41 -6.88 2.57
CA PHE A 74 7.84 -5.56 2.78
C PHE A 74 6.35 -5.69 3.06
N LYS A 75 5.82 -4.86 3.95
CA LYS A 75 4.38 -4.78 4.14
C LYS A 75 3.76 -4.00 2.99
N TYR A 76 2.56 -4.39 2.58
CA TYR A 76 1.77 -3.64 1.62
C TYR A 76 0.44 -3.22 2.23
N VAL A 77 -0.10 -2.12 1.71
CA VAL A 77 -1.41 -1.59 2.07
C VAL A 77 -2.35 -1.85 0.90
N SER A 78 -3.46 -2.56 1.16
CA SER A 78 -4.49 -2.83 0.15
C SER A 78 -5.65 -1.84 0.19
N GLY A 79 -5.72 -1.02 1.22
CA GLY A 79 -6.79 -0.04 1.39
C GLY A 79 -6.73 0.64 2.74
N PHE A 80 -7.73 1.46 3.04
CA PHE A 80 -7.83 2.20 4.28
C PHE A 80 -9.21 2.00 4.90
N GLU A 81 -9.23 1.80 6.22
CA GLU A 81 -10.44 1.82 7.02
C GLU A 81 -10.63 3.23 7.58
N PHE A 82 -11.79 3.82 7.32
CA PHE A 82 -12.11 5.16 7.79
C PHE A 82 -12.98 5.08 9.04
N TRP A 83 -12.41 5.48 10.17
CA TRP A 83 -13.12 5.50 11.46
C TRP A 83 -12.86 6.81 12.21
N LYS A 84 -13.92 7.47 12.68
CA LYS A 84 -13.86 8.72 13.48
C LYS A 84 -12.89 9.76 12.89
N ARG A 85 -13.01 10.06 11.58
CA ARG A 85 -12.14 10.98 10.83
C ARG A 85 -10.66 10.59 10.76
N ARG A 86 -10.32 9.32 10.98
CA ARG A 86 -8.97 8.77 10.78
C ARG A 86 -9.00 7.72 9.69
N ALA A 87 -7.97 7.70 8.85
CA ALA A 87 -7.73 6.65 7.87
C ALA A 87 -6.66 5.71 8.42
N THR A 88 -7.05 4.47 8.73
CA THR A 88 -6.13 3.42 9.20
C THR A 88 -5.78 2.50 8.03
N PRO A 89 -4.50 2.28 7.72
CA PRO A 89 -4.12 1.38 6.63
C PRO A 89 -4.48 -0.07 6.95
N ILE A 90 -5.09 -0.77 5.99
CA ILE A 90 -5.40 -2.19 6.06
C ILE A 90 -4.23 -2.96 5.46
N ILE A 91 -3.55 -3.73 6.30
CA ILE A 91 -2.41 -4.58 5.91
C ILE A 91 -2.91 -6.01 5.78
N THR A 92 -2.97 -6.53 4.55
CA THR A 92 -3.48 -7.87 4.26
C THR A 92 -2.39 -8.91 4.01
N GLY A 93 -1.11 -8.53 4.06
CA GLY A 93 0.01 -9.45 3.92
C GLY A 93 1.35 -8.78 3.65
N VAL A 94 2.23 -9.51 2.93
CA VAL A 94 3.57 -9.04 2.55
C VAL A 94 3.85 -9.22 1.06
N VAL A 95 4.72 -8.37 0.55
CA VAL A 95 5.36 -8.48 -0.77
C VAL A 95 6.81 -8.86 -0.55
N VAL A 96 7.27 -9.90 -1.23
CA VAL A 96 8.61 -10.46 -1.08
C VAL A 96 9.30 -10.50 -2.44
N PRO A 97 10.60 -10.17 -2.55
CA PRO A 97 11.35 -10.41 -3.78
C PRO A 97 11.23 -11.87 -4.23
N ALA A 98 11.10 -12.12 -5.53
CA ALA A 98 10.90 -13.46 -6.08
C ALA A 98 11.99 -14.44 -5.63
N GLU A 99 13.22 -13.97 -5.48
CA GLU A 99 14.38 -14.73 -4.98
C GLU A 99 14.18 -15.30 -3.57
N LYS A 100 13.44 -14.59 -2.70
CA LYS A 100 13.21 -14.96 -1.30
C LYS A 100 11.88 -15.71 -1.10
N LYS A 101 11.09 -15.86 -2.15
CA LYS A 101 9.83 -16.62 -2.11
C LYS A 101 10.01 -18.09 -1.69
N PRO A 102 10.99 -18.87 -2.19
CA PRO A 102 11.16 -20.26 -1.75
C PRO A 102 11.51 -20.35 -0.26
N ALA A 103 12.42 -19.49 0.22
CA ALA A 103 12.79 -19.45 1.64
C ALA A 103 11.61 -19.12 2.56
N LEU A 104 10.62 -18.36 2.07
CA LEU A 104 9.41 -18.09 2.82
C LEU A 104 8.50 -19.32 2.98
N LEU A 105 8.44 -20.18 1.97
CA LEU A 105 7.60 -21.38 2.00
C LEU A 105 8.12 -22.44 2.98
N GLU A 106 9.41 -22.40 3.30
CA GLU A 106 10.04 -23.29 4.28
C GLU A 106 9.73 -22.90 5.73
N VAL A 107 9.25 -21.67 5.96
CA VAL A 107 8.90 -21.21 7.31
C VAL A 107 7.67 -21.98 7.81
N PRO A 108 7.74 -22.65 8.98
CA PRO A 108 6.61 -23.38 9.54
C PRO A 108 5.40 -22.47 9.80
N LEU A 109 4.22 -22.98 9.49
CA LEU A 109 2.96 -22.37 9.88
C LEU A 109 2.60 -22.80 11.31
N ASP A 110 2.33 -21.83 12.17
CA ASP A 110 1.65 -21.99 13.44
C ASP A 110 0.24 -22.58 13.24
N LYS A 111 -0.34 -23.08 14.33
CA LYS A 111 -1.68 -23.72 14.35
C LYS A 111 -2.80 -22.81 13.81
N ASP A 112 -2.59 -21.50 13.84
CA ASP A 112 -3.54 -20.48 13.37
C ASP A 112 -3.30 -20.08 11.90
N GLY A 113 -2.38 -20.76 11.19
CA GLY A 113 -2.01 -20.45 9.82
C GLY A 113 -1.13 -19.20 9.66
N HIS A 114 -0.46 -18.79 10.73
CA HIS A 114 0.55 -17.72 10.72
C HIS A 114 1.93 -18.32 10.59
N TYR A 115 2.84 -17.70 9.85
CA TYR A 115 4.21 -18.17 9.83
C TYR A 115 4.96 -17.76 11.10
N SER A 116 5.51 -18.74 11.80
CA SER A 116 6.32 -18.55 12.99
C SER A 116 7.78 -18.38 12.61
N CYS A 117 8.38 -17.24 12.92
CA CYS A 117 9.84 -17.16 13.01
C CYS A 117 10.20 -17.49 14.46
N SER A 118 10.91 -18.61 14.67
CA SER A 118 11.52 -18.94 15.96
C SER A 118 12.61 -17.94 16.32
#